data_AF-A0A1G9MT58-F1
#
_entry.id   AF-A0A1G9MT58-F1
#
_cell.length_a   1.000
_cell.length_b   1.000
_cell.length_c   1.000
_cell.angle_alpha   90.00
_cell.angle_beta   90.00
_cell.angle_gamma   90.00
#
_symmetry.space_group_name_H-M   'P 1'
#
loop_
_entity.id
_entity.type
_entity.pdbx_description
1 polymer ?
#
loop_
_entity_poly.entity_id
_entity_poly.type
_entity_poly.pdbx_seq_one_letter_code
_entity_poly.pdbx_strand_id
1 'polypeptide(L)' 'MLGIGVVNIVNMFRPQLILLGGALSEHADEMTGPIREMMERDCFGGQHGMIPEIAVAELGSSAGMIGAANL' A
#
# COMPACT_ATOMS: atom_id res chain seq x y z
N MET A 1 -10.06 3.80 8.05
CA MET A 1 -9.08 4.91 8.05
C MET A 1 -7.88 4.62 7.16
N LEU A 2 -7.27 3.43 7.22
CA LEU A 2 -6.10 3.09 6.39
C LEU A 2 -6.30 3.33 4.88
N GLY A 3 -7.40 2.83 4.30
CA GLY A 3 -7.65 3.01 2.86
C GLY A 3 -7.74 4.48 2.42
N ILE A 4 -8.27 5.38 3.27
CA ILE A 4 -8.27 6.83 2.98
C ILE A 4 -6.84 7.37 2.94
N GLY A 5 -6.00 6.96 3.90
CA GLY A 5 -4.58 7.32 3.91
C GLY A 5 -3.85 6.83 2.66
N VAL A 6 -4.11 5.58 2.25
CA VAL A 6 -3.56 5.00 1.02
C VAL A 6 -3.99 5.81 -0.21
N VAL A 7 -5.29 6.07 -0.37
CA VAL A 7 -5.81 6.89 -1.49
C VAL A 7 -5.14 8.25 -1.55
N ASN A 8 -4.96 8.90 -0.40
CA ASN A 8 -4.29 10.20 -0.32
C ASN A 8 -2.82 10.12 -0.77
N ILE A 9 -2.08 9.09 -0.33
CA ILE A 9 -0.69 8.85 -0.76
C ILE A 9 -0.64 8.60 -2.28
N VAL A 10 -1.54 7.78 -2.82
CA VAL A 10 -1.60 7.50 -4.27
C VAL A 10 -1.87 8.78 -5.05
N ASN A 11 -2.79 9.61 -4.56
CA ASN A 11 -3.13 10.89 -5.20
C ASN A 11 -1.98 11.89 -5.17
N MET A 12 -1.17 11.92 -4.11
CA MET A 12 -0.03 12.82 -3.99
C MET A 12 1.19 12.37 -4.80
N PHE A 13 1.53 11.08 -4.74
CA PHE A 13 2.82 10.60 -5.23
C PHE A 13 2.77 9.79 -6.52
N ARG A 14 1.59 9.30 -6.93
CA ARG A 14 1.43 8.41 -8.10
C ARG A 14 2.45 7.26 -8.14
N PRO A 15 2.62 6.48 -7.05
CA PRO A 15 3.57 5.38 -7.05
C PRO A 15 3.09 4.27 -7.99
N GLN A 16 4.03 3.43 -8.44
CA GLN A 16 3.71 2.21 -9.19
C GLN A 16 3.37 1.03 -8.26
N LEU A 17 3.91 1.05 -7.04
CA LEU A 17 3.77 -0.02 -6.05
C LEU A 17 3.62 0.56 -4.64
N ILE A 18 2.69 -0.01 -3.88
CA ILE A 18 2.57 0.15 -2.43
C ILE A 18 3.00 -1.15 -1.77
N LEU A 19 4.06 -1.07 -0.96
CA LEU A 19 4.57 -2.21 -0.21
C LEU A 19 4.11 -2.15 1.25
N LEU A 20 3.33 -3.13 1.69
CA LEU A 20 2.86 -3.27 3.07
C LEU A 20 3.88 -4.06 3.89
N GLY A 21 4.52 -3.41 4.86
CA GLY A 21 5.46 -4.04 5.78
C GLY A 21 5.10 -3.82 7.25
N GLY A 22 5.94 -4.30 8.16
CA GLY A 22 5.71 -4.15 9.61
C GLY A 22 4.49 -4.96 10.07
N ALA A 23 3.82 -4.53 11.14
CA ALA A 23 2.63 -5.24 11.65
C ALA A 23 1.46 -5.31 10.63
N LEU A 24 1.45 -4.43 9.62
CA LEU A 24 0.42 -4.42 8.58
C LEU A 24 0.55 -5.60 7.61
N SER A 25 1.75 -6.17 7.42
CA SER A 25 1.94 -7.31 6.53
C SER A 25 1.20 -8.56 6.99
N GLU A 26 0.98 -8.72 8.30
CA GLU A 26 0.35 -9.89 8.90
C GLU A 26 -1.16 -9.99 8.58
N HIS A 27 -1.79 -8.86 8.24
CA HIS A 27 -3.23 -8.78 7.94
C HIS A 27 -3.48 -8.38 6.47
N ALA A 28 -2.46 -8.45 5.63
CA ALA A 28 -2.52 -7.93 4.27
C ALA A 28 -3.60 -8.64 3.43
N ASP A 29 -3.71 -9.97 3.52
CA ASP A 29 -4.66 -10.73 2.70
C ASP A 29 -6.12 -10.29 2.91
N GLU A 30 -6.49 -9.96 4.14
CA GLU A 30 -7.84 -9.48 4.48
C GLU A 30 -8.09 -8.03 4.05
N MET A 31 -7.03 -7.22 3.98
CA MET A 31 -7.13 -5.76 3.81
C MET A 31 -6.89 -5.30 2.37
N THR A 32 -6.13 -6.07 1.58
CA THR A 32 -5.68 -5.65 0.25
C THR A 32 -6.84 -5.48 -0.72
N GLY A 33 -7.84 -6.37 -0.68
CA GLY A 33 -9.05 -6.27 -1.50
C GLY A 33 -9.82 -4.97 -1.23
N PRO A 34 -10.26 -4.72 0.02
CA PRO A 34 -10.94 -3.47 0.37
C PRO A 34 -10.14 -2.19 0.04
N ILE A 35 -8.83 -2.19 0.23
CA ILE A 35 -7.99 -1.03 -0.11
C ILE A 35 -7.96 -0.81 -1.63
N ARG A 36 -7.85 -1.87 -2.43
CA ARG A 36 -7.88 -1.79 -3.88
C ARG A 36 -9.21 -1.21 -4.38
N GLU A 37 -10.33 -1.69 -3.86
CA GLU A 37 -11.66 -1.14 -4.20
C GLU A 37 -11.79 0.35 -3.87
N MET A 38 -11.23 0.80 -2.73
CA MET A 38 -11.18 2.21 -2.39
C MET A 38 -10.32 3.02 -3.37
N MET A 39 -9.16 2.51 -3.76
CA MET A 39 -8.27 3.18 -4.72
C MET A 39 -8.92 3.33 -6.08
N GLU A 40 -9.55 2.29 -6.60
CA GLU A 40 -10.25 2.34 -7.90
C GLU A 40 -11.38 3.37 -7.94
N ARG A 41 -12.06 3.57 -6.80
CA ARG A 41 -13.17 4.53 -6.67
C ARG A 41 -12.70 5.96 -6.40
N ASP A 42 -11.71 6.13 -5.52
CA ASP A 42 -11.41 7.42 -4.88
C ASP A 42 -10.07 8.04 -5.36
N CYS A 43 -9.23 7.31 -6.12
CA CYS A 43 -8.04 7.90 -6.74
C CYS A 43 -8.39 8.73 -7.98
N PHE A 44 -7.72 9.88 -8.13
CA PHE A 44 -7.87 10.74 -9.29
C PHE A 44 -7.51 10.03 -10.59
N GLY A 45 -8.39 10.18 -11.59
CA GLY A 45 -8.29 9.44 -12.85
C GLY A 45 -9.07 8.12 -12.83
N GLY A 46 -9.39 7.57 -11.65
CA GLY A 46 -10.15 6.32 -11.50
C GLY A 46 -9.61 5.22 -12.41
N GLN A 47 -10.51 4.55 -13.15
CA GLN A 47 -10.16 3.52 -14.14
C GLN A 47 -9.32 3.99 -15.33
N HIS A 48 -9.23 5.31 -15.57
CA HIS A 48 -8.40 5.91 -16.62
C HIS A 48 -7.04 6.39 -16.08
N GLY A 49 -6.85 6.36 -14.76
CA GLY A 49 -5.61 6.69 -14.08
C GLY A 49 -4.80 5.44 -13.74
N MET A 50 -3.53 5.63 -13.37
CA MET A 50 -2.72 4.54 -12.84
C MET A 50 -3.17 4.23 -11.41
N ILE A 51 -3.64 3.01 -11.18
CA ILE A 51 -3.86 2.45 -9.84
C ILE A 51 -2.63 1.59 -9.49
N PRO A 52 -1.87 1.92 -8.43
CA PRO A 52 -0.68 1.15 -8.06
C PRO A 52 -1.02 -0.28 -7.68
N GLU A 53 -0.05 -1.17 -7.90
CA GLU A 53 -0.06 -2.49 -7.30
C GLU A 53 0.11 -2.41 -5.77
N ILE A 54 -0.40 -3.42 -5.08
CA ILE A 54 -0.19 -3.59 -3.64
C ILE A 54 0.47 -4.94 -3.43
N ALA A 55 1.59 -4.95 -2.73
CA ALA A 55 2.31 -6.17 -2.37
C ALA A 55 2.71 -6.13 -0.89
N VAL A 56 3.05 -7.30 -0.36
CA VAL A 56 3.55 -7.44 1.00
C VAL A 56 5.08 -7.44 0.96
N ALA A 57 5.71 -6.74 1.90
CA ALA A 57 7.16 -6.78 2.06
C ALA A 57 7.59 -8.22 2.34
N GLU A 58 8.54 -8.74 1.56
CA GLU A 58 9.02 -10.12 1.70
C GLU A 58 9.62 -10.39 3.09
N LEU A 59 10.22 -9.36 3.70
CA LEU A 59 10.76 -9.41 5.06
C LEU A 59 9.70 -9.21 6.16
N GLY A 60 8.44 -8.98 5.79
CA GLY A 60 7.29 -8.84 6.68
C GLY A 60 7.51 -7.85 7.82
N SER A 61 7.21 -8.30 9.04
CA SER A 61 7.39 -7.51 10.27
C SER A 61 8.85 -7.18 10.58
N SER A 62 9.81 -7.93 10.02
CA SER A 62 11.25 -7.70 10.21
C SER A 62 11.83 -6.63 9.29
N ALA A 63 11.09 -6.17 8.28
CA ALA A 63 11.57 -5.21 7.27
C ALA A 63 12.16 -3.93 7.90
N GLY A 64 11.54 -3.41 8.96
CA GLY A 64 12.01 -2.21 9.64
C GLY A 64 13.34 -2.40 10.36
N MET A 65 13.51 -3.50 11.10
CA MET A 65 14.76 -3.80 11.82
C MET A 65 15.91 -4.06 10.86
N ILE A 66 15.66 -4.84 9.80
CA ILE A 66 16.68 -5.15 8.78
C ILE A 66 17.08 -3.86 8.05
N GLY A 67 16.12 -3.00 7.70
CA GLY A 67 16.40 -1.70 7.11
C GLY A 67 17.26 -0.83 8.02
N ALA A 68 16.94 -0.75 9.31
CA ALA A 68 17.72 0.02 10.28
C ALA A 68 19.15 -0.50 10.46
N ALA A 69 19.36 -1.81 10.40
CA ALA A 69 20.71 -2.41 10.49
C ALA A 69 21.56 -2.19 9.23
N ASN A 70 20.94 -1.81 8.10
CA ASN A 70 21.62 -1.56 6.82
C ASN A 70 21.96 -0.07 6.62
N LEU A 71 21.45 0.83 7.48
CA LEU A 71 21.72 2.27 7.45
C LEU A 71 22.96 2.62 8.27
#